data_AF-A0A1Y1WEF5-F1
#
_entry.id   AF-A0A1Y1WEF5-F1
#
_cell.length_a   1.000
_cell.length_b   1.000
_cell.length_c   1.000
_cell.angle_alpha   90.00
_cell.angle_beta   90.00
_cell.angle_gamma   90.00
#
_symmetry.space_group_name_H-M   'P 1'
#
loop_
_entity.id
_entity.type
_entity.pdbx_description
1 polymer ?
#
loop_
_entity_poly.entity_id
_entity_poly.type
_entity_poly.pdbx_seq_one_letter_code
_entity_poly.pdbx_strand_id
1 'polypeptide(L)'
;MKFVSAIALLGLVAQVTVAGRCPVPPASSASSQSSAPAYSSTPAYSASAPTTDAVPTSAPTPAYTSAAESTAAATSSAVSVPPSSTGSDYTTAVPSSVPSGVFQVKAADLDRAVPARVGDGNCSARPTECASNARALSAINKALQKYNITRRSEAVAILSLMAQESADWMFNINHYPEPGRPGQGTRNMMFYNFVEEYAKSLHPEQANALLGAGGEPSDSTKNAVRELVLNDDDSFASGFWFLTHKASSFYNNPAKLIEGSEASFEDYIVNGIGTSMSDTRRQYWNVFNSIITA
;
A
#
# COMPACT_ATOMS: atom_id res chain seq x y z
N MET A 1 70.58 13.03 -9.48
CA MET A 1 70.43 14.30 -10.23
C MET A 1 69.58 15.23 -9.37
N LYS A 2 70.23 16.15 -8.66
CA LYS A 2 70.26 17.61 -8.87
C LYS A 2 69.07 18.38 -8.25
N PHE A 3 69.41 19.03 -7.13
CA PHE A 3 69.09 20.38 -6.68
C PHE A 3 67.65 20.78 -6.30
N VAL A 4 67.56 21.08 -4.99
CA VAL A 4 66.73 22.07 -4.30
C VAL A 4 66.70 23.42 -5.04
N SER A 5 65.53 24.06 -5.10
CA SER A 5 65.44 25.53 -5.09
C SER A 5 64.06 26.02 -4.62
N ALA A 6 64.09 26.79 -3.54
CA ALA A 6 63.05 27.70 -3.07
C ALA A 6 63.54 29.14 -3.32
N ILE A 7 62.63 30.10 -3.55
CA ILE A 7 62.74 31.58 -3.35
C ILE A 7 61.47 32.20 -4.01
N ALA A 8 60.53 32.70 -3.20
CA ALA A 8 60.30 34.10 -2.79
C ALA A 8 59.39 34.87 -3.78
N LEU A 9 58.15 35.24 -3.39
CA LEU A 9 57.73 36.44 -2.65
C LEU A 9 57.62 37.70 -3.54
N LEU A 10 56.39 38.12 -3.82
CA LEU A 10 56.05 39.54 -4.06
C LEU A 10 54.55 39.74 -3.85
N GLY A 11 54.23 40.51 -2.81
CA GLY A 11 52.89 40.97 -2.53
C GLY A 11 52.50 42.17 -3.39
N LEU A 12 51.20 42.38 -3.54
CA LEU A 12 50.63 43.69 -3.83
C LEU A 12 49.32 43.84 -3.06
N VAL A 13 49.36 44.75 -2.09
CA VAL A 13 48.19 45.26 -1.37
C VAL A 13 47.64 46.40 -2.23
N ALA A 14 46.36 46.34 -2.59
CA ALA A 14 45.62 47.49 -3.08
C ALA A 14 44.36 47.67 -2.23
N GLN A 15 44.41 48.66 -1.34
CA GLN A 15 43.21 49.25 -0.75
C GLN A 15 42.56 50.14 -1.80
N VAL A 16 41.27 49.95 -2.05
CA VAL A 16 40.43 50.94 -2.73
C VAL A 16 39.25 51.26 -1.81
N THR A 17 39.31 52.44 -1.23
CA THR A 17 38.19 53.11 -0.57
C THR A 17 37.56 54.04 -1.59
N VAL A 18 36.28 53.85 -1.93
CA VAL A 18 35.49 54.87 -2.61
C VAL A 18 34.11 54.93 -1.95
N ALA A 19 33.87 56.02 -1.24
CA ALA A 19 32.55 56.48 -0.85
C ALA A 19 31.90 57.17 -2.07
N GLY A 20 30.64 56.83 -2.37
CA GLY A 20 29.95 57.39 -3.54
C GLY A 20 28.46 57.06 -3.58
N ARG A 21 27.69 57.83 -2.81
CA ARG A 21 26.24 58.10 -2.83
C ARG A 21 25.44 57.51 -4.01
N CYS A 22 24.44 56.68 -3.68
CA CYS A 22 23.36 56.28 -4.59
C CYS A 22 22.29 57.39 -4.70
N PRO A 23 21.77 57.68 -5.91
CA PRO A 23 20.55 58.46 -6.08
C PRO A 23 19.29 57.61 -5.85
N VAL A 24 18.33 58.19 -5.14
CA VAL A 24 16.98 57.68 -4.89
C VAL A 24 16.08 57.95 -6.09
N PRO A 25 15.32 56.96 -6.59
CA PRO A 25 14.07 57.20 -7.31
C PRO A 25 12.82 56.97 -6.42
N PRO A 26 11.69 57.61 -6.76
CA PRO A 26 10.63 57.96 -5.81
C PRO A 26 9.63 56.84 -5.52
N ALA A 27 8.97 57.02 -4.37
CA ALA A 27 7.90 56.21 -3.83
C ALA A 27 6.68 56.10 -4.75
N SER A 28 6.15 54.89 -4.87
CA SER A 28 4.74 54.65 -5.19
C SER A 28 4.17 53.67 -4.18
N SER A 29 3.20 54.19 -3.43
CA SER A 29 2.39 53.57 -2.40
C SER A 29 1.38 52.58 -2.98
N ALA A 30 1.29 51.38 -2.39
CA ALA A 30 0.00 50.71 -2.15
C ALA A 30 0.16 49.62 -1.08
N SER A 31 -0.57 49.83 0.01
CA SER A 31 -0.83 48.93 1.13
C SER A 31 -1.73 47.76 0.74
N SER A 32 -1.48 46.57 1.29
CA SER A 32 -2.42 45.84 2.18
C SER A 32 -1.99 44.37 2.41
N GLN A 33 -1.75 44.05 3.69
CA GLN A 33 -2.28 42.91 4.47
C GLN A 33 -2.40 41.55 3.76
N SER A 34 -1.59 40.56 4.13
CA SER A 34 -1.83 39.63 5.25
C SER A 34 -3.16 38.88 5.14
N SER A 35 -3.12 37.65 4.63
CA SER A 35 -3.83 36.49 5.21
C SER A 35 -3.29 35.19 4.60
N ALA A 36 -2.95 34.24 5.45
CA ALA A 36 -2.65 32.86 5.08
C ALA A 36 -3.93 32.18 4.55
N PRO A 37 -3.86 31.30 3.54
CA PRO A 37 -5.00 30.49 3.18
C PRO A 37 -5.15 29.33 4.18
N ALA A 38 -6.28 29.32 4.87
CA ALA A 38 -6.81 28.15 5.53
C ALA A 38 -7.14 27.09 4.46
N TYR A 39 -6.50 25.93 4.51
CA TYR A 39 -6.91 24.76 3.74
C TYR A 39 -8.10 24.11 4.45
N SER A 40 -9.30 24.51 4.03
CA SER A 40 -10.54 23.78 4.26
C SER A 40 -11.29 23.70 2.94
N SER A 41 -11.37 22.50 2.36
CA SER A 41 -12.55 22.01 1.65
C SER A 41 -12.28 20.58 1.15
N THR A 42 -13.13 19.67 1.62
CA THR A 42 -13.41 18.38 0.99
C THR A 42 -13.86 18.58 -0.46
N PRO A 43 -13.39 17.79 -1.44
CA PRO A 43 -14.03 17.77 -2.75
C PRO A 43 -15.34 16.97 -2.66
N ALA A 44 -16.45 17.67 -2.91
CA ALA A 44 -17.74 17.06 -3.17
C ALA A 44 -17.68 16.37 -4.54
N TYR A 45 -17.96 15.06 -4.56
CA TYR A 45 -18.23 14.32 -5.80
C TYR A 45 -19.54 14.83 -6.40
N SER A 46 -19.47 15.52 -7.54
CA SER A 46 -20.63 15.86 -8.35
C SER A 46 -20.82 14.76 -9.39
N ALA A 47 -21.82 13.89 -9.17
CA ALA A 47 -22.20 12.85 -10.12
C ALA A 47 -23.04 13.48 -11.24
N SER A 48 -22.48 13.58 -12.43
CA SER A 48 -23.25 13.85 -13.65
C SER A 48 -24.04 12.60 -14.03
N ALA A 49 -25.37 12.70 -14.04
CA ALA A 49 -26.27 11.65 -14.49
C ALA A 49 -26.13 11.41 -16.01
N PRO A 50 -26.18 10.15 -16.48
CA PRO A 50 -26.26 9.88 -17.92
C PRO A 50 -27.69 10.04 -18.42
N THR A 51 -27.82 10.76 -19.53
CA THR A 51 -29.04 10.91 -20.33
C THR A 51 -29.46 9.59 -20.95
N THR A 52 -30.75 9.29 -20.85
CA THR A 52 -31.43 8.14 -21.42
C THR A 52 -31.68 8.32 -22.91
N ASP A 53 -31.19 7.39 -23.73
CA ASP A 53 -31.78 7.10 -25.03
C ASP A 53 -32.19 5.61 -25.10
N ALA A 54 -33.40 5.41 -25.58
CA ALA A 54 -34.18 4.17 -25.55
C ALA A 54 -33.88 3.23 -26.73
N VAL A 55 -34.60 2.08 -26.75
CA VAL A 55 -34.98 1.16 -27.88
C VAL A 55 -34.45 -0.30 -27.69
N PRO A 56 -35.19 -1.39 -28.02
CA PRO A 56 -36.09 -2.05 -27.06
C PRO A 56 -35.98 -3.62 -27.05
N THR A 57 -36.93 -4.25 -26.33
CA THR A 57 -37.56 -5.57 -26.59
C THR A 57 -36.80 -6.89 -26.32
N SER A 58 -37.23 -7.53 -25.21
CA SER A 58 -37.86 -8.87 -25.17
C SER A 58 -37.06 -10.09 -24.68
N ALA A 59 -37.71 -10.76 -23.72
CA ALA A 59 -37.67 -12.18 -23.32
C ALA A 59 -36.73 -12.58 -22.15
N PRO A 60 -37.04 -13.67 -21.42
CA PRO A 60 -38.18 -13.78 -20.51
C PRO A 60 -37.73 -14.09 -19.06
N THR A 61 -38.61 -13.74 -18.13
CA THR A 61 -38.50 -14.00 -16.69
C THR A 61 -38.54 -15.51 -16.38
N PRO A 62 -37.57 -16.07 -15.63
CA PRO A 62 -37.81 -17.30 -14.89
C PRO A 62 -38.33 -16.95 -13.49
N ALA A 63 -39.58 -17.33 -13.25
CA ALA A 63 -40.17 -17.39 -11.92
C ALA A 63 -39.39 -18.41 -11.07
N TYR A 64 -38.74 -17.95 -10.00
CA TYR A 64 -38.27 -18.83 -8.95
C TYR A 64 -39.38 -19.00 -7.91
N THR A 65 -40.04 -20.14 -7.97
CA THR A 65 -40.91 -20.67 -6.92
C THR A 65 -40.09 -20.96 -5.67
N SER A 66 -40.48 -20.34 -4.56
CA SER A 66 -40.08 -20.72 -3.21
C SER A 66 -40.67 -22.09 -2.86
N ALA A 67 -39.81 -23.06 -2.55
CA ALA A 67 -40.20 -24.29 -1.89
C ALA A 67 -39.60 -24.32 -0.48
N ALA A 68 -40.46 -24.71 0.46
CA ALA A 68 -40.27 -24.67 1.89
C ALA A 68 -39.38 -25.81 2.43
N GLU A 69 -38.90 -25.56 3.65
CA GLU A 69 -38.58 -26.48 4.76
C GLU A 69 -38.33 -27.96 4.47
N SER A 70 -37.16 -28.43 4.91
CA SER A 70 -37.05 -29.72 5.57
C SER A 70 -36.00 -29.66 6.67
N THR A 71 -36.49 -29.75 7.91
CA THR A 71 -35.73 -29.98 9.14
C THR A 71 -35.17 -31.40 9.16
N ALA A 72 -33.85 -31.55 9.31
CA ALA A 72 -33.25 -32.80 9.75
C ALA A 72 -32.25 -32.50 10.86
N ALA A 73 -32.65 -32.87 12.08
CA ALA A 73 -31.80 -32.91 13.27
C ALA A 73 -30.66 -33.90 13.06
N ALA A 74 -29.42 -33.43 13.25
CA ALA A 74 -28.26 -34.29 13.37
C ALA A 74 -27.77 -34.25 14.82
N THR A 75 -27.82 -35.43 15.41
CA THR A 75 -27.54 -35.82 16.78
C THR A 75 -26.10 -35.47 17.19
N SER A 76 -25.98 -34.79 18.33
CA SER A 76 -24.73 -34.52 19.02
C SER A 76 -24.21 -35.81 19.68
N SER A 77 -23.03 -36.27 19.27
CA SER A 77 -22.26 -37.27 20.01
C SER A 77 -21.08 -36.58 20.65
N ALA A 78 -21.19 -36.38 21.96
CA ALA A 78 -20.12 -35.90 22.83
C ALA A 78 -19.01 -36.96 22.91
N VAL A 79 -17.80 -36.59 22.47
CA VAL A 79 -16.59 -37.36 22.73
C VAL A 79 -15.94 -36.78 23.98
N SER A 80 -15.95 -37.57 25.05
CA SER A 80 -15.29 -37.28 26.32
C SER A 80 -13.78 -37.27 26.16
N VAL A 81 -13.14 -36.12 26.39
CA VAL A 81 -11.68 -35.98 26.48
C VAL A 81 -11.27 -36.09 27.96
N PRO A 82 -10.26 -36.91 28.32
CA PRO A 82 -9.79 -37.05 29.70
C PRO A 82 -9.01 -35.80 30.18
N PRO A 83 -9.00 -35.50 31.49
CA PRO A 83 -8.33 -34.31 32.02
C PRO A 83 -6.86 -34.57 32.38
N SER A 84 -6.07 -33.50 32.20
CA SER A 84 -4.86 -33.11 32.93
C SER A 84 -3.56 -33.89 32.75
N SER A 85 -2.57 -33.19 32.19
CA SER A 85 -1.20 -33.19 32.73
C SER A 85 -0.66 -31.76 32.80
N THR A 86 -0.51 -31.29 34.03
CA THR A 86 0.31 -30.17 34.48
C THR A 86 1.77 -30.31 34.05
N GLY A 87 2.38 -29.19 33.66
CA GLY A 87 3.83 -28.97 33.75
C GLY A 87 4.54 -28.86 32.39
N SER A 88 4.88 -27.64 32.01
CA SER A 88 6.28 -27.19 31.87
C SER A 88 6.31 -25.84 31.15
N ASP A 89 6.93 -24.87 31.81
CA ASP A 89 7.30 -23.57 31.27
C ASP A 89 8.13 -23.73 29.99
N TYR A 90 7.50 -23.57 28.84
CA TYR A 90 8.19 -23.24 27.60
C TYR A 90 8.11 -21.72 27.40
N THR A 91 8.93 -21.00 28.16
CA THR A 91 9.43 -19.71 27.66
C THR A 91 10.49 -20.01 26.62
N THR A 92 10.05 -20.40 25.42
CA THR A 92 10.94 -20.45 24.27
C THR A 92 11.10 -19.01 23.78
N ALA A 93 12.15 -18.35 24.23
CA ALA A 93 12.58 -17.08 23.66
C ALA A 93 12.79 -17.30 22.16
N VAL A 94 11.93 -16.69 21.34
CA VAL A 94 12.12 -16.65 19.88
C VAL A 94 13.37 -15.82 19.61
N PRO A 95 14.41 -16.35 18.96
CA PRO A 95 15.54 -15.53 18.55
C PRO A 95 15.09 -14.63 17.39
N SER A 96 14.60 -13.43 17.72
CA SER A 96 14.28 -12.36 16.77
C SER A 96 15.56 -11.65 16.31
N SER A 97 16.55 -12.39 15.80
CA SER A 97 17.58 -11.78 14.98
C SER A 97 17.02 -11.62 13.57
N VAL A 98 16.51 -10.42 13.25
CA VAL A 98 16.17 -10.03 11.88
C VAL A 98 17.39 -10.33 11.00
N PRO A 99 17.26 -11.09 9.89
CA PRO A 99 18.36 -11.33 8.98
C PRO A 99 18.98 -9.98 8.56
N SER A 100 20.29 -9.84 8.76
CA SER A 100 21.01 -8.65 8.36
C SER A 100 20.81 -8.40 6.86
N GLY A 101 20.27 -7.22 6.51
CA GLY A 101 20.06 -6.80 5.12
C GLY A 101 18.60 -6.67 4.66
N VAL A 102 17.60 -7.13 5.45
CA VAL A 102 16.18 -6.87 5.15
C VAL A 102 15.84 -5.42 5.47
N PHE A 103 15.14 -4.74 4.57
CA PHE A 103 14.68 -3.38 4.79
C PHE A 103 13.63 -3.35 5.92
N GLN A 104 13.65 -2.31 6.76
CA GLN A 104 12.70 -2.15 7.86
C GLN A 104 12.08 -0.76 7.81
N VAL A 105 10.75 -0.71 7.84
CA VAL A 105 10.01 0.55 8.00
C VAL A 105 10.02 0.93 9.48
N LYS A 106 10.21 2.21 9.77
CA LYS A 106 10.16 2.76 11.13
C LYS A 106 8.75 3.28 11.42
N ALA A 107 8.30 3.15 12.66
CA ALA A 107 6.97 3.65 13.07
C ALA A 107 6.77 5.13 12.73
N ALA A 108 7.77 5.97 13.06
CA ALA A 108 7.74 7.40 12.79
C ALA A 108 7.69 7.75 11.29
N ASP A 109 8.16 6.86 10.41
CA ASP A 109 8.07 7.08 8.96
C ASP A 109 6.64 6.82 8.49
N LEU A 110 6.02 5.74 8.96
CA LEU A 110 4.65 5.40 8.60
C LEU A 110 3.64 6.41 9.17
N ASP A 111 3.85 6.91 10.38
CA ASP A 111 3.03 7.97 10.98
C ASP A 111 3.09 9.28 10.22
N ARG A 112 4.24 9.61 9.63
CA ARG A 112 4.39 10.81 8.78
C ARG A 112 3.81 10.59 7.39
N ALA A 113 3.96 9.39 6.82
CA ALA A 113 3.49 9.09 5.47
C ALA A 113 1.96 8.90 5.43
N VAL A 114 1.37 8.36 6.49
CA VAL A 114 -0.06 8.05 6.59
C VAL A 114 -0.64 8.63 7.90
N PRO A 115 -0.72 9.97 8.03
CA PRO A 115 -1.10 10.62 9.28
C PRO A 115 -2.54 10.31 9.72
N ALA A 116 -3.43 9.97 8.79
CA ALA A 116 -4.83 9.61 9.08
C ALA A 116 -4.98 8.27 9.83
N ARG A 117 -3.89 7.52 10.04
CA ARG A 117 -3.88 6.18 10.66
C ARG A 117 -2.98 6.08 11.90
N VAL A 118 -2.51 7.19 12.44
CA VAL A 118 -1.77 7.23 13.72
C VAL A 118 -2.67 6.77 14.87
N GLY A 119 -2.08 6.10 15.87
CA GLY A 119 -2.80 5.63 17.07
C GLY A 119 -3.73 4.45 16.77
N ASP A 120 -5.00 4.53 17.21
CA ASP A 120 -6.01 3.50 16.91
C ASP A 120 -6.51 3.56 15.45
N GLY A 121 -6.09 4.60 14.70
CA GLY A 121 -6.55 4.87 13.34
C GLY A 121 -8.01 5.33 13.31
N ASN A 122 -8.37 6.24 12.40
CA ASN A 122 -9.76 6.64 12.21
C ASN A 122 -10.55 5.53 11.46
N CYS A 123 -10.70 4.37 12.10
CA CYS A 123 -11.21 3.13 11.52
C CYS A 123 -12.70 2.86 11.82
N SER A 124 -13.41 3.80 12.44
CA SER A 124 -14.81 3.62 12.86
C SER A 124 -15.76 3.29 11.71
N ALA A 125 -15.48 3.82 10.51
CA ALA A 125 -16.29 3.57 9.32
C ALA A 125 -16.13 2.14 8.76
N ARG A 126 -15.01 1.47 9.02
CA ARG A 126 -14.64 0.15 8.46
C ARG A 126 -13.83 -0.68 9.46
N PRO A 127 -14.41 -1.07 10.61
CA PRO A 127 -13.65 -1.66 11.71
C PRO A 127 -12.97 -3.00 11.37
N THR A 128 -13.50 -3.74 10.40
CA THR A 128 -12.98 -5.05 9.96
C THR A 128 -11.92 -4.94 8.86
N GLU A 129 -11.91 -3.86 8.10
CA GLU A 129 -10.98 -3.66 6.97
C GLU A 129 -9.86 -2.69 7.31
N CYS A 130 -10.14 -1.68 8.14
CA CYS A 130 -9.21 -0.61 8.43
C CYS A 130 -8.13 -1.06 9.41
N ALA A 131 -6.90 -0.59 9.19
CA ALA A 131 -5.77 -0.81 10.06
C ALA A 131 -5.09 0.50 10.46
N SER A 132 -4.64 0.58 11.71
CA SER A 132 -3.77 1.64 12.18
C SER A 132 -2.33 1.43 11.69
N ASN A 133 -1.50 2.49 11.78
CA ASN A 133 -0.08 2.41 11.45
C ASN A 133 0.67 1.40 12.32
N ALA A 134 0.28 1.21 13.59
CA ALA A 134 0.91 0.21 14.44
C ALA A 134 0.66 -1.23 13.93
N ARG A 135 -0.57 -1.52 13.53
CA ARG A 135 -0.94 -2.82 12.93
C ARG A 135 -0.27 -3.01 11.57
N ALA A 136 -0.34 -1.98 10.71
CA ALA A 136 0.29 -1.96 9.40
C ALA A 136 1.81 -2.19 9.51
N LEU A 137 2.50 -1.48 10.40
CA LEU A 137 3.95 -1.57 10.58
C LEU A 137 4.39 -3.00 10.93
N SER A 138 3.69 -3.65 11.85
CA SER A 138 3.98 -5.03 12.24
C SER A 138 3.86 -5.98 11.05
N ALA A 139 2.75 -5.90 10.32
CA ALA A 139 2.50 -6.74 9.14
C ALA A 139 3.46 -6.45 7.98
N ILE A 140 3.75 -5.17 7.70
CA ILE A 140 4.68 -4.74 6.66
C ILE A 140 6.09 -5.27 6.93
N ASN A 141 6.62 -5.11 8.14
CA ASN A 141 7.98 -5.58 8.44
C ASN A 141 8.10 -7.11 8.40
N LYS A 142 7.06 -7.84 8.79
CA LYS A 142 6.97 -9.29 8.55
C LYS A 142 6.97 -9.63 7.06
N ALA A 143 6.22 -8.87 6.24
CA ALA A 143 6.16 -9.09 4.79
C ALA A 143 7.51 -8.81 4.11
N LEU A 144 8.19 -7.71 4.48
CA LEU A 144 9.53 -7.37 3.99
C LEU A 144 10.51 -8.52 4.26
N GLN A 145 10.45 -9.12 5.45
CA GLN A 145 11.24 -10.29 5.80
C GLN A 145 10.82 -11.53 4.99
N LYS A 146 9.52 -11.83 4.93
CA LYS A 146 8.96 -13.01 4.23
C LYS A 146 9.36 -13.04 2.74
N TYR A 147 9.37 -11.88 2.09
CA TYR A 147 9.69 -11.76 0.67
C TYR A 147 11.12 -11.28 0.39
N ASN A 148 11.97 -11.20 1.41
CA ASN A 148 13.37 -10.78 1.31
C ASN A 148 13.54 -9.44 0.56
N ILE A 149 12.71 -8.46 0.90
CA ILE A 149 12.79 -7.11 0.35
C ILE A 149 13.91 -6.37 1.06
N THR A 150 14.99 -6.11 0.32
CA THR A 150 16.22 -5.50 0.85
C THR A 150 16.41 -4.06 0.40
N ARG A 151 15.74 -3.67 -0.69
CA ARG A 151 15.90 -2.34 -1.31
C ARG A 151 14.81 -1.39 -0.82
N ARG A 152 15.23 -0.23 -0.30
CA ARG A 152 14.34 0.87 0.09
C ARG A 152 13.37 1.23 -1.03
N SER A 153 13.87 1.39 -2.26
CA SER A 153 13.04 1.74 -3.41
C SER A 153 11.91 0.76 -3.71
N GLU A 154 12.12 -0.54 -3.47
CA GLU A 154 11.07 -1.57 -3.58
C GLU A 154 10.03 -1.39 -2.50
N ALA A 155 10.45 -1.26 -1.24
CA ALA A 155 9.53 -1.00 -0.14
C ALA A 155 8.69 0.27 -0.38
N VAL A 156 9.32 1.37 -0.78
CA VAL A 156 8.64 2.64 -1.10
C VAL A 156 7.62 2.46 -2.21
N ALA A 157 7.98 1.80 -3.32
CA ALA A 157 7.07 1.61 -4.44
C ALA A 157 5.81 0.82 -4.03
N ILE A 158 5.99 -0.28 -3.29
CA ILE A 158 4.89 -1.14 -2.85
C ILE A 158 4.03 -0.43 -1.81
N LEU A 159 4.62 0.25 -0.84
CA LEU A 159 3.88 0.97 0.19
C LEU A 159 3.09 2.15 -0.37
N SER A 160 3.66 2.87 -1.34
CA SER A 160 2.97 3.97 -2.04
C SER A 160 1.75 3.46 -2.79
N LEU A 161 1.91 2.36 -3.54
CA LEU A 161 0.82 1.72 -4.27
C LEU A 161 -0.26 1.26 -3.29
N MET A 162 0.11 0.53 -2.25
CA MET A 162 -0.88 -0.01 -1.33
C MET A 162 -1.62 1.10 -0.57
N ALA A 163 -0.94 2.16 -0.11
CA ALA A 163 -1.60 3.28 0.56
C ALA A 163 -2.63 3.96 -0.37
N GLN A 164 -2.29 4.15 -1.65
CA GLN A 164 -3.20 4.72 -2.64
C GLN A 164 -4.40 3.81 -2.94
N GLU A 165 -4.16 2.53 -3.19
CA GLU A 165 -5.23 1.57 -3.58
C GLU A 165 -6.16 1.24 -2.40
N SER A 166 -5.67 1.33 -1.16
CA SER A 166 -6.46 1.04 0.06
C SER A 166 -7.03 2.28 0.77
N ALA A 167 -6.86 3.48 0.19
CA ALA A 167 -7.19 4.75 0.83
C ALA A 167 -6.60 4.85 2.25
N ASP A 168 -5.27 4.87 2.33
CA ASP A 168 -4.53 4.89 3.58
C ASP A 168 -4.90 3.71 4.49
N TRP A 169 -4.86 2.48 3.98
CA TRP A 169 -5.21 1.27 4.74
C TRP A 169 -6.65 1.22 5.27
N MET A 170 -7.56 2.06 4.77
CA MET A 170 -8.99 2.00 5.14
C MET A 170 -9.65 0.71 4.64
N PHE A 171 -9.27 0.29 3.43
CA PHE A 171 -9.92 -0.83 2.75
C PHE A 171 -8.93 -1.95 2.45
N ASN A 172 -9.39 -3.19 2.54
CA ASN A 172 -8.68 -4.38 2.01
C ASN A 172 -9.59 -5.16 1.03
N ILE A 173 -10.76 -4.63 0.71
CA ILE A 173 -11.68 -5.13 -0.29
C ILE A 173 -12.01 -3.99 -1.25
N ASN A 174 -12.20 -4.30 -2.53
CA ASN A 174 -12.73 -3.31 -3.47
C ASN A 174 -14.24 -3.10 -3.21
N HIS A 175 -14.66 -1.84 -3.00
CA HIS A 175 -16.07 -1.41 -2.89
C HIS A 175 -16.53 -0.56 -4.08
N TYR A 176 -15.68 -0.29 -5.08
CA TYR A 176 -15.98 0.64 -6.18
C TYR A 176 -15.96 0.01 -7.58
N PRO A 177 -16.92 0.38 -8.46
CA PRO A 177 -18.21 1.00 -8.10
C PRO A 177 -19.02 0.05 -7.21
N GLU A 178 -19.91 0.56 -6.36
CA GLU A 178 -20.74 -0.25 -5.44
C GLU A 178 -21.42 -1.41 -6.21
N PRO A 179 -21.37 -2.67 -5.71
CA PRO A 179 -20.82 -3.14 -4.43
C PRO A 179 -19.32 -3.53 -4.45
N GLY A 180 -18.60 -3.14 -5.49
CA GLY A 180 -17.23 -3.55 -5.77
C GLY A 180 -17.17 -4.76 -6.70
N ARG A 181 -15.94 -5.16 -7.06
CA ARG A 181 -15.72 -6.33 -7.91
C ARG A 181 -15.53 -7.60 -7.05
N PRO A 182 -16.28 -8.68 -7.31
CA PRO A 182 -16.15 -9.94 -6.58
C PRO A 182 -14.72 -10.48 -6.57
N GLY A 183 -14.25 -10.88 -5.40
CA GLY A 183 -12.90 -11.42 -5.18
C GLY A 183 -11.74 -10.43 -5.32
N GLN A 184 -11.98 -9.19 -5.73
CA GLN A 184 -10.94 -8.16 -5.77
C GLN A 184 -10.65 -7.64 -4.36
N GLY A 185 -9.37 -7.48 -4.01
CA GLY A 185 -8.97 -6.96 -2.72
C GLY A 185 -7.48 -7.06 -2.40
N THR A 186 -7.22 -7.09 -1.09
CA THR A 186 -5.98 -6.78 -0.34
C THR A 186 -5.49 -5.34 -0.54
N ARG A 187 -4.36 -4.96 0.08
CA ARG A 187 -3.97 -3.55 0.18
C ARG A 187 -3.52 -2.93 -1.15
N ASN A 188 -3.13 -3.73 -2.15
CA ASN A 188 -2.85 -3.28 -3.52
C ASN A 188 -4.00 -3.54 -4.52
N MET A 189 -5.21 -3.88 -4.06
CA MET A 189 -6.43 -4.07 -4.88
C MET A 189 -6.27 -5.02 -6.07
N MET A 190 -5.63 -6.16 -5.84
CA MET A 190 -5.42 -7.20 -6.85
C MET A 190 -6.75 -7.73 -7.40
N PHE A 191 -6.82 -7.91 -8.73
CA PHE A 191 -7.92 -8.64 -9.36
C PHE A 191 -8.01 -10.07 -8.86
N TYR A 192 -9.20 -10.67 -8.96
CA TYR A 192 -9.50 -11.99 -8.43
C TYR A 192 -8.50 -13.06 -8.87
N ASN A 193 -8.07 -13.08 -10.13
CA ASN A 193 -7.10 -14.06 -10.61
C ASN A 193 -5.80 -14.03 -9.79
N PHE A 194 -5.33 -12.85 -9.38
CA PHE A 194 -4.13 -12.73 -8.54
C PHE A 194 -4.42 -13.00 -7.07
N VAL A 195 -5.60 -12.65 -6.57
CA VAL A 195 -6.05 -13.01 -5.22
C VAL A 195 -6.17 -14.53 -5.06
N GLU A 196 -6.70 -15.23 -6.07
CA GLU A 196 -6.79 -16.69 -6.09
C GLU A 196 -5.40 -17.33 -6.02
N GLU A 197 -4.47 -16.88 -6.88
CA GLU A 197 -3.09 -17.38 -6.85
C GLU A 197 -2.39 -17.07 -5.53
N TYR A 198 -2.64 -15.90 -4.96
CA TYR A 198 -2.09 -15.52 -3.67
C TYR A 198 -2.65 -16.38 -2.54
N ALA A 199 -3.96 -16.56 -2.48
CA ALA A 199 -4.64 -17.41 -1.51
C ALA A 199 -4.16 -18.86 -1.62
N LYS A 200 -4.01 -19.41 -2.82
CA LYS A 200 -3.42 -20.74 -3.04
C LYS A 200 -1.98 -20.85 -2.54
N SER A 201 -1.19 -19.79 -2.64
CA SER A 201 0.19 -19.80 -2.18
C SER A 201 0.33 -19.83 -0.65
N LEU A 202 -0.69 -19.37 0.08
CA LEU A 202 -0.68 -19.25 1.54
C LEU A 202 -1.55 -20.30 2.24
N HIS A 203 -2.73 -20.57 1.68
CA HIS A 203 -3.81 -21.39 2.22
C HIS A 203 -4.25 -22.42 1.18
N PRO A 204 -3.35 -23.30 0.67
CA PRO A 204 -3.65 -24.17 -0.47
C PRO A 204 -4.81 -25.11 -0.23
N GLU A 205 -4.95 -25.67 0.97
CA GLU A 205 -6.02 -26.60 1.32
C GLU A 205 -7.39 -25.91 1.31
N GLN A 206 -7.50 -24.75 1.98
CA GLN A 206 -8.74 -23.98 2.06
C GLN A 206 -9.14 -23.40 0.70
N ALA A 207 -8.18 -22.84 -0.05
CA ALA A 207 -8.42 -22.30 -1.37
C ALA A 207 -8.90 -23.39 -2.34
N ASN A 208 -8.26 -24.57 -2.36
CA ASN A 208 -8.67 -25.67 -3.22
C ASN A 208 -10.03 -26.25 -2.80
N ALA A 209 -10.33 -26.31 -1.50
CA ALA A 209 -11.64 -26.74 -1.01
C ALA A 209 -12.78 -25.82 -1.47
N LEU A 210 -12.56 -24.50 -1.47
CA LEU A 210 -13.55 -23.52 -1.95
C LEU A 210 -13.75 -23.58 -3.48
N LEU A 211 -12.68 -23.82 -4.23
CA LEU A 211 -12.70 -23.84 -5.70
C LEU A 211 -13.23 -25.16 -6.29
N GLY A 212 -13.11 -26.26 -5.54
CA GLY A 212 -13.57 -27.57 -5.98
C GLY A 212 -12.85 -28.06 -7.24
N ALA A 213 -13.57 -28.81 -8.08
CA ALA A 213 -13.00 -29.53 -9.22
C ALA A 213 -12.86 -28.70 -10.53
N GLY A 214 -13.06 -27.37 -10.47
CA GLY A 214 -12.85 -26.45 -11.59
C GLY A 214 -14.12 -25.83 -12.19
N GLY A 215 -13.93 -24.87 -13.11
CA GLY A 215 -14.98 -23.99 -13.66
C GLY A 215 -14.76 -22.53 -13.23
N GLU A 216 -15.50 -21.60 -13.84
CA GLU A 216 -15.47 -20.20 -13.40
C GLU A 216 -16.13 -20.07 -12.02
N PRO A 217 -15.43 -19.59 -10.98
CA PRO A 217 -15.98 -19.49 -9.65
C PRO A 217 -17.13 -18.49 -9.58
N SER A 218 -18.16 -18.81 -8.80
CA SER A 218 -19.23 -17.85 -8.50
C SER A 218 -18.67 -16.62 -7.76
N ASP A 219 -19.36 -15.49 -7.81
CA ASP A 219 -18.96 -14.29 -7.05
C ASP A 219 -18.83 -14.55 -5.55
N SER A 220 -19.69 -15.40 -5.00
CA SER A 220 -19.61 -15.84 -3.60
C SER A 220 -18.34 -16.64 -3.32
N THR A 221 -17.95 -17.54 -4.24
CA THR A 221 -16.70 -18.31 -4.17
C THR A 221 -15.49 -17.39 -4.26
N LYS A 222 -15.50 -16.42 -5.18
CA LYS A 222 -14.44 -15.42 -5.33
C LYS A 222 -14.22 -14.63 -4.05
N ASN A 223 -15.31 -14.18 -3.42
CA ASN A 223 -15.26 -13.48 -2.14
C ASN A 223 -14.77 -14.37 -1.00
N ALA A 224 -15.19 -15.64 -0.94
CA ALA A 224 -14.73 -16.60 0.06
C ALA A 224 -13.22 -16.90 -0.07
N VAL A 225 -12.71 -17.02 -1.29
CA VAL A 225 -11.27 -17.19 -1.55
C VAL A 225 -10.49 -15.94 -1.12
N ARG A 226 -11.00 -14.74 -1.42
CA ARG A 226 -10.41 -13.47 -0.96
C ARG A 226 -10.34 -13.40 0.57
N GLU A 227 -11.38 -13.86 1.28
CA GLU A 227 -11.45 -13.81 2.74
C GLU A 227 -10.25 -14.49 3.42
N LEU A 228 -9.70 -15.55 2.80
CA LEU A 228 -8.53 -16.27 3.31
C LEU A 228 -7.30 -15.37 3.53
N VAL A 229 -7.20 -14.25 2.80
CA VAL A 229 -6.01 -13.36 2.80
C VAL A 229 -6.30 -11.94 3.31
N LEU A 230 -7.39 -11.74 4.06
CA LEU A 230 -7.76 -10.42 4.59
C LEU A 230 -7.22 -10.09 5.99
N ASN A 231 -6.66 -11.08 6.70
CA ASN A 231 -5.94 -10.80 7.95
C ASN A 231 -4.75 -9.84 7.69
N ASP A 232 -4.36 -9.05 8.69
CA ASP A 232 -3.36 -7.98 8.46
C ASP A 232 -2.05 -8.49 7.88
N ASP A 233 -1.51 -9.59 8.42
CA ASP A 233 -0.21 -10.14 7.99
C ASP A 233 -0.23 -10.50 6.49
N ASP A 234 -1.29 -11.16 6.01
CA ASP A 234 -1.42 -11.52 4.59
C ASP A 234 -1.88 -10.32 3.72
N SER A 235 -2.75 -9.47 4.24
CA SER A 235 -3.30 -8.34 3.49
C SER A 235 -2.23 -7.31 3.14
N PHE A 236 -1.33 -6.99 4.09
CA PHE A 236 -0.19 -6.11 3.87
C PHE A 236 0.97 -6.78 3.11
N ALA A 237 0.99 -8.11 3.10
CA ALA A 237 1.96 -8.90 2.34
C ALA A 237 1.65 -8.97 0.84
N SER A 238 0.42 -8.69 0.42
CA SER A 238 -0.03 -8.92 -0.95
C SER A 238 0.74 -8.13 -2.02
N GLY A 239 1.08 -6.86 -1.73
CA GLY A 239 1.86 -6.03 -2.67
C GLY A 239 3.29 -6.57 -2.86
N PHE A 240 3.90 -7.06 -1.78
CA PHE A 240 5.24 -7.65 -1.83
C PHE A 240 5.22 -9.00 -2.54
N TRP A 241 4.21 -9.84 -2.28
CA TRP A 241 4.01 -11.08 -3.04
C TRP A 241 3.87 -10.79 -4.54
N PHE A 242 3.08 -9.78 -4.91
CA PHE A 242 2.89 -9.40 -6.31
C PHE A 242 4.20 -8.97 -6.95
N LEU A 243 5.01 -8.15 -6.26
CA LEU A 243 6.35 -7.78 -6.72
C LEU A 243 7.22 -9.02 -6.99
N THR A 244 7.31 -9.96 -6.06
CA THR A 244 8.23 -11.09 -6.20
C THR A 244 7.74 -12.19 -7.13
N HIS A 245 6.43 -12.29 -7.40
CA HIS A 245 5.85 -13.38 -8.21
C HIS A 245 5.31 -12.92 -9.56
N LYS A 246 4.70 -11.73 -9.62
CA LYS A 246 3.98 -11.23 -10.81
C LYS A 246 4.77 -10.16 -11.54
N ALA A 247 5.37 -9.24 -10.80
CA ALA A 247 6.27 -8.22 -11.33
C ALA A 247 7.75 -8.57 -11.06
N SER A 248 8.11 -9.86 -11.13
CA SER A 248 9.42 -10.37 -10.68
C SER A 248 10.61 -9.79 -11.45
N SER A 249 10.41 -9.25 -12.64
CA SER A 249 11.44 -8.51 -13.39
C SER A 249 11.88 -7.21 -12.72
N PHE A 250 11.07 -6.66 -11.80
CA PHE A 250 11.38 -5.47 -10.99
C PHE A 250 12.03 -5.83 -9.65
N TYR A 251 11.83 -7.05 -9.15
CA TYR A 251 12.33 -7.50 -7.86
C TYR A 251 13.85 -7.74 -7.88
N ASN A 252 14.56 -7.16 -6.91
CA ASN A 252 16.01 -7.17 -6.75
C ASN A 252 16.79 -6.80 -8.03
N ASN A 253 16.18 -5.98 -8.89
CA ASN A 253 16.79 -5.56 -10.15
C ASN A 253 17.28 -4.10 -10.03
N PRO A 254 18.59 -3.82 -10.01
CA PRO A 254 19.12 -2.47 -9.83
C PRO A 254 18.82 -1.52 -11.00
N ALA A 255 18.45 -2.05 -12.18
CA ALA A 255 18.02 -1.25 -13.32
C ALA A 255 16.52 -0.88 -13.27
N LYS A 256 15.78 -1.43 -12.30
CA LYS A 256 14.35 -1.18 -12.06
C LYS A 256 14.16 -0.60 -10.67
N LEU A 257 13.07 0.15 -10.47
CA LEU A 257 12.80 0.83 -9.18
C LEU A 257 14.07 1.55 -8.67
N ILE A 258 14.67 2.37 -9.53
CA ILE A 258 15.90 3.10 -9.18
C ILE A 258 15.58 4.03 -8.01
N GLU A 259 16.49 4.08 -7.03
CA GLU A 259 16.33 4.85 -5.81
C GLU A 259 16.01 6.33 -6.12
N GLY A 260 14.92 6.84 -5.56
CA GLY A 260 14.47 8.22 -5.79
C GLY A 260 13.98 8.56 -7.21
N SER A 261 13.87 7.58 -8.12
CA SER A 261 13.47 7.81 -9.51
C SER A 261 11.97 7.64 -9.71
N GLU A 262 11.27 8.76 -9.91
CA GLU A 262 9.84 8.76 -10.24
C GLU A 262 9.57 8.02 -11.55
N ALA A 263 10.44 8.19 -12.56
CA ALA A 263 10.33 7.51 -13.84
C ALA A 263 10.42 5.98 -13.69
N SER A 264 11.25 5.49 -12.76
CA SER A 264 11.33 4.05 -12.48
C SER A 264 10.14 3.52 -11.68
N PHE A 265 9.51 4.36 -10.85
CA PHE A 265 8.24 4.02 -10.22
C PHE A 265 7.10 3.99 -11.25
N GLU A 266 7.05 4.96 -12.16
CA GLU A 266 6.09 4.97 -13.27
C GLU A 266 6.24 3.75 -14.17
N ASP A 267 7.47 3.34 -14.50
CA ASP A 267 7.74 2.08 -15.20
C ASP A 267 7.19 0.85 -14.45
N TYR A 268 7.30 0.83 -13.11
CA TYR A 268 6.70 -0.23 -12.31
C TYR A 268 5.16 -0.21 -12.36
N ILE A 269 4.53 0.96 -12.29
CA ILE A 269 3.08 1.07 -12.42
C ILE A 269 2.59 0.62 -13.81
N VAL A 270 3.28 1.04 -14.87
CA VAL A 270 2.89 0.73 -16.26
C VAL A 270 3.20 -0.70 -16.65
N ASN A 271 4.44 -1.13 -16.45
CA ASN A 271 4.94 -2.41 -16.96
C ASN A 271 5.01 -3.52 -15.91
N GLY A 272 5.00 -3.17 -14.62
CA GLY A 272 4.94 -4.15 -13.52
C GLY A 272 3.51 -4.45 -13.08
N ILE A 273 2.71 -3.41 -12.79
CA ILE A 273 1.32 -3.53 -12.36
C ILE A 273 0.36 -3.66 -13.56
N GLY A 274 0.69 -3.03 -14.70
CA GLY A 274 -0.17 -3.06 -15.88
C GLY A 274 -1.28 -2.00 -15.87
N THR A 275 -1.03 -0.83 -15.25
CA THR A 275 -1.99 0.28 -15.19
C THR A 275 -1.34 1.62 -15.53
N SER A 276 -2.10 2.71 -15.60
CA SER A 276 -1.55 4.03 -15.91
C SER A 276 -1.01 4.74 -14.68
N MET A 277 0.02 5.56 -14.87
CA MET A 277 0.45 6.52 -13.84
C MET A 277 -0.56 7.66 -13.75
N SER A 278 -1.00 7.98 -12.53
CA SER A 278 -1.91 9.08 -12.22
C SER A 278 -1.25 10.08 -11.29
N ASP A 279 -1.79 11.30 -11.23
CA ASP A 279 -1.29 12.34 -10.31
C ASP A 279 -1.40 11.89 -8.85
N THR A 280 -2.48 11.19 -8.49
CA THR A 280 -2.64 10.60 -7.16
C THR A 280 -1.53 9.58 -6.86
N ARG A 281 -1.22 8.67 -7.78
CA ARG A 281 -0.10 7.71 -7.61
C ARG A 281 1.23 8.44 -7.43
N ARG A 282 1.46 9.50 -8.19
CA ARG A 282 2.65 10.36 -8.07
C ARG A 282 2.73 11.03 -6.70
N GLN A 283 1.62 11.51 -6.18
CA GLN A 283 1.55 12.13 -4.86
C GLN A 283 1.91 11.15 -3.74
N TYR A 284 1.32 9.95 -3.73
CA TYR A 284 1.66 8.93 -2.73
C TYR A 284 3.13 8.54 -2.81
N TRP A 285 3.65 8.33 -4.02
CA TRP A 285 5.07 8.03 -4.19
C TRP A 285 5.98 9.13 -3.63
N ASN A 286 5.68 10.40 -3.91
CA ASN A 286 6.46 11.53 -3.39
C ASN A 286 6.45 11.60 -1.85
N VAL A 287 5.31 11.31 -1.22
CA VAL A 287 5.20 11.25 0.26
C VAL A 287 6.10 10.15 0.81
N PHE A 288 5.94 8.91 0.35
CA PHE A 288 6.70 7.78 0.87
C PHE A 288 8.20 7.89 0.55
N ASN A 289 8.55 8.31 -0.68
CA ASN A 289 9.94 8.49 -1.10
C ASN A 289 10.65 9.64 -0.38
N SER A 290 9.95 10.65 0.14
CA SER A 290 10.59 11.70 0.93
C SER A 290 10.73 11.35 2.42
N ILE A 291 9.89 10.44 2.93
CA ILE A 291 9.77 10.17 4.37
C ILE A 291 10.52 8.90 4.80
N ILE A 292 10.32 7.80 4.08
CA ILE A 292 10.92 6.51 4.45
C ILE A 292 12.41 6.58 4.15
N THR A 293 13.29 6.53 5.14
CA THR A 293 14.73 6.56 4.91
C THR A 293 15.32 5.16 4.91
N ALA A 294 16.54 5.02 4.38
CA ALA A 294 17.38 3.85 4.68
C ALA A 294 17.70 3.75 6.19
#